data_AF-B3S7H9-F1
#
_entry.id   AF-B3S7H9-F1
#
_cell.length_a   1.000
_cell.length_b   1.000
_cell.length_c   1.000
_cell.angle_alpha   90.00
_cell.angle_beta   90.00
_cell.angle_gamma   90.00
#
_symmetry.space_group_name_H-M   'P 1'
#
loop_
_entity.id
_entity.type
_entity.pdbx_description
1 polymer ?
#
loop_
_entity_poly.entity_id
_entity_poly.type
_entity_poly.pdbx_seq_one_letter_code
_entity_poly.pdbx_strand_id
1 'polypeptide(L)'
;MPSIKLTYFNGPGRAELIRLIFAQGGVDFTDERIEGKDWPELKSCLAGKTSLEQALADEIVDFLQADLQEKMIKFLFVEKDEDKKAELKKKFVEEEAPKGLGFLEKRLEQAGGEYFTGSLTYADIGFYRFVKFTENILNGEEMATQFPKLAALYDRVANLPNIKKYAEEHKS
;
A
#
# COMPACT_ATOMS: atom_id res chain seq x y z
N MET A 1 6.70 11.17 -31.03
CA MET A 1 6.58 9.70 -30.99
C MET A 1 6.91 9.23 -29.59
N PRO A 2 6.17 8.30 -28.97
CA PRO A 2 6.53 7.79 -27.65
C PRO A 2 7.89 7.08 -27.72
N SER A 3 8.77 7.40 -26.78
CA SER A 3 10.05 6.69 -26.61
C SER A 3 9.74 5.33 -25.97
N ILE A 4 9.92 4.24 -26.74
CA ILE A 4 9.72 2.89 -26.24
C ILE A 4 10.96 2.49 -25.44
N LYS A 5 10.79 2.14 -24.16
CA LYS A 5 11.85 1.63 -23.30
C LYS A 5 11.57 0.16 -22.96
N LEU A 6 12.52 -0.71 -23.28
CA LEU A 6 12.52 -2.12 -22.88
C LEU A 6 13.51 -2.30 -21.73
N THR A 7 13.00 -2.58 -20.54
CA THR A 7 13.82 -2.81 -19.34
C THR A 7 13.86 -4.30 -19.01
N TYR A 8 15.04 -4.91 -18.97
CA TYR A 8 15.21 -6.32 -18.61
C TYR A 8 16.60 -6.63 -18.06
N PHE A 9 16.78 -7.81 -17.46
CA PHE A 9 18.11 -8.27 -17.05
C PHE A 9 19.09 -8.31 -18.23
N ASN A 10 20.39 -8.17 -17.93
CA ASN A 10 21.47 -8.29 -18.92
C ASN A 10 21.62 -9.75 -19.41
N GLY A 11 20.64 -10.20 -20.20
CA GLY A 11 20.54 -11.53 -20.77
C GLY A 11 19.35 -11.64 -21.74
N PRO A 12 19.25 -12.74 -22.51
CA PRO A 12 18.18 -12.91 -23.49
C PRO A 12 16.81 -13.03 -22.80
N GLY A 13 16.64 -14.05 -21.95
CA GLY A 13 15.42 -14.35 -21.21
C GLY A 13 14.12 -14.08 -21.98
N ARG A 14 13.12 -13.51 -21.32
CA ARG A 14 11.81 -13.20 -21.94
C ARG A 14 11.84 -11.97 -22.85
N ALA A 15 12.80 -11.07 -22.67
CA ALA A 15 12.90 -9.85 -23.46
C ALA A 15 13.44 -10.08 -24.87
N GLU A 16 14.12 -11.20 -25.12
CA GLU A 16 14.73 -11.46 -26.43
C GLU A 16 13.73 -11.48 -27.58
N LEU A 17 12.55 -12.08 -27.36
CA LEU A 17 11.49 -12.07 -28.36
C LEU A 17 11.07 -10.63 -28.72
N ILE A 18 10.97 -9.75 -27.73
CA ILE A 18 10.58 -8.35 -27.93
C ILE A 18 11.67 -7.59 -28.69
N ARG A 19 12.96 -7.82 -28.37
CA ARG A 19 14.10 -7.24 -29.09
C ARG A 19 14.08 -7.64 -30.57
N LEU A 20 13.83 -8.92 -30.87
CA LEU A 20 13.73 -9.42 -32.24
C LEU A 20 12.55 -8.81 -33.00
N ILE A 21 11.40 -8.60 -32.32
CA ILE A 21 10.24 -7.92 -32.92
C ILE A 21 10.58 -6.47 -33.28
N PHE A 22 11.26 -5.73 -32.39
CA PHE A 22 11.68 -4.35 -32.69
C PHE A 22 12.69 -4.29 -33.82
N ALA A 23 13.68 -5.19 -33.82
CA ALA A 23 14.67 -5.29 -34.89
C ALA A 23 14.03 -5.60 -36.25
N GLN A 24 13.10 -6.57 -36.29
CA GLN A 24 12.36 -6.92 -37.51
C GLN A 24 11.45 -5.78 -37.99
N GLY A 25 10.87 -5.02 -37.06
CA GLY A 25 9.98 -3.90 -37.35
C GLY A 25 10.68 -2.58 -37.68
N GLY A 26 12.02 -2.50 -37.54
CA GLY A 26 12.75 -1.24 -37.67
C GLY A 26 12.28 -0.17 -36.67
N VAL A 27 11.82 -0.60 -35.49
CA VAL A 27 11.29 0.30 -34.45
C VAL A 27 12.43 0.67 -33.51
N ASP A 28 12.71 1.98 -33.39
CA ASP A 28 13.67 2.48 -32.41
C ASP A 28 13.16 2.28 -30.98
N PHE A 29 14.04 1.78 -30.11
CA PHE A 29 13.76 1.58 -28.69
C PHE A 29 15.03 1.71 -27.84
N THR A 30 14.85 2.02 -26.56
CA THR A 30 15.93 2.02 -25.56
C THR A 30 15.96 0.66 -24.85
N ASP A 31 17.05 -0.13 -25.04
CA ASP A 31 17.30 -1.39 -24.32
C ASP A 31 18.00 -1.10 -22.98
N GLU A 32 17.22 -0.88 -21.92
CA GLU A 32 17.72 -0.63 -20.56
C GLU A 32 18.03 -1.96 -19.87
N ARG A 33 19.32 -2.31 -19.80
CA ARG A 33 19.78 -3.58 -19.23
C ARG A 33 20.14 -3.44 -17.76
N ILE A 34 19.56 -4.29 -16.94
CA ILE A 34 19.77 -4.34 -15.49
C ILE A 34 20.82 -5.41 -15.17
N GLU A 35 21.87 -5.05 -14.43
CA GLU A 35 22.77 -6.03 -13.84
C GLU A 35 22.13 -6.69 -12.61
N GLY A 36 22.43 -7.96 -12.37
CA GLY A 36 21.86 -8.68 -11.22
C GLY A 36 22.14 -8.01 -9.86
N LYS A 37 23.27 -7.29 -9.75
CA LYS A 37 23.65 -6.50 -8.58
C LYS A 37 22.80 -5.23 -8.37
N ASP A 38 22.25 -4.67 -9.45
CA ASP A 38 21.44 -3.44 -9.42
C ASP A 38 19.94 -3.79 -9.24
N TRP A 39 19.58 -5.06 -9.43
CA TRP A 39 18.21 -5.54 -9.27
C TRP A 39 17.60 -5.30 -7.89
N PRO A 40 18.32 -5.50 -6.76
CA PRO A 40 17.79 -5.15 -5.44
C PRO A 40 17.49 -3.65 -5.28
N GLU A 41 18.22 -2.77 -5.97
CA GLU A 41 18.00 -1.32 -5.93
C GLU A 41 16.82 -0.90 -6.81
N LEU A 42 16.61 -1.59 -7.93
CA LEU A 42 15.51 -1.36 -8.87
C LEU A 42 14.20 -2.00 -8.39
N LYS A 43 14.29 -3.08 -7.62
CA LYS A 43 13.15 -3.60 -6.87
C LYS A 43 12.87 -2.59 -5.76
N SER A 44 11.80 -1.81 -5.89
CA SER A 44 11.31 -1.00 -4.76
C SER A 44 11.18 -1.92 -3.55
N CYS A 45 12.12 -1.84 -2.60
CA CYS A 45 12.22 -2.75 -1.46
C CYS A 45 11.19 -2.40 -0.39
N LEU A 46 9.98 -2.05 -0.82
CA LEU A 46 8.82 -1.88 0.03
C LEU A 46 8.29 -3.23 0.51
N ALA A 47 8.77 -4.35 -0.05
CA ALA A 47 8.42 -5.67 0.45
C ALA A 47 9.03 -5.97 1.84
N GLY A 48 10.08 -5.27 2.25
CA GLY A 48 10.87 -5.63 3.44
C GLY A 48 12.17 -6.33 3.08
N LYS A 49 13.20 -6.10 3.89
CA LYS A 49 14.60 -6.49 3.65
C LYS A 49 14.88 -7.95 4.01
N THR A 50 14.05 -8.52 4.88
CA THR A 50 14.15 -9.92 5.32
C THR A 50 12.86 -10.66 5.00
N SER A 51 12.92 -12.00 4.99
CA SER A 51 11.70 -12.83 4.88
C SER A 51 10.73 -12.59 6.03
N LEU A 52 11.24 -12.24 7.21
CA LEU A 52 10.40 -11.85 8.34
C LEU A 52 9.69 -10.53 8.04
N GLU A 53 10.41 -9.47 7.66
CA GLU A 53 9.78 -8.18 7.31
C GLU A 53 8.72 -8.32 6.21
N GLN A 54 8.96 -9.17 5.22
CA GLN A 54 7.98 -9.51 4.17
C GLN A 54 6.72 -10.16 4.75
N ALA A 55 6.88 -11.22 5.55
CA ALA A 55 5.75 -11.89 6.17
C ALA A 55 4.96 -10.95 7.10
N LEU A 56 5.64 -10.05 7.81
CA LEU A 56 4.99 -9.06 8.65
C LEU A 56 4.25 -8.00 7.83
N ALA A 57 4.80 -7.58 6.68
CA ALA A 57 4.11 -6.66 5.79
C ALA A 57 2.85 -7.32 5.18
N ASP A 58 2.94 -8.58 4.78
CA ASP A 58 1.81 -9.38 4.28
C ASP A 58 0.72 -9.49 5.34
N GLU A 59 1.09 -9.87 6.57
CA GLU A 59 0.15 -9.98 7.71
C GLU A 59 -0.66 -8.69 7.92
N ILE A 60 0.01 -7.53 7.90
CA ILE A 60 -0.64 -6.24 8.12
C ILE A 60 -1.58 -5.90 6.98
N VAL A 61 -1.19 -6.15 5.73
CA VAL A 61 -2.04 -5.87 4.58
C VAL A 61 -3.25 -6.80 4.52
N ASP A 62 -3.05 -8.08 4.76
CA ASP A 62 -4.15 -9.05 4.83
C ASP A 62 -5.14 -8.66 5.92
N PHE A 63 -4.66 -8.24 7.09
CA PHE A 63 -5.51 -7.73 8.17
C PHE A 63 -6.28 -6.46 7.75
N LEU A 64 -5.59 -5.45 7.18
CA LEU A 64 -6.24 -4.24 6.69
C LEU A 64 -7.33 -4.54 5.66
N GLN A 65 -7.08 -5.53 4.80
CA GLN A 65 -8.02 -5.90 3.74
C GLN A 65 -9.21 -6.71 4.29
N ALA A 66 -8.95 -7.84 4.94
CA ALA A 66 -9.98 -8.78 5.36
C ALA A 66 -10.79 -8.27 6.57
N ASP A 67 -10.10 -7.74 7.58
CA ASP A 67 -10.76 -7.39 8.85
C ASP A 67 -11.34 -5.98 8.89
N LEU A 68 -10.82 -5.08 8.05
CA LEU A 68 -11.30 -3.69 7.99
C LEU A 68 -11.96 -3.36 6.65
N GLN A 69 -11.25 -3.49 5.54
CA GLN A 69 -11.72 -2.99 4.25
C GLN A 69 -12.93 -3.78 3.72
N GLU A 70 -12.91 -5.11 3.76
CA GLU A 70 -14.01 -5.94 3.23
C GLU A 70 -15.32 -5.70 3.99
N LYS A 71 -15.25 -5.58 5.32
CA LYS A 71 -16.43 -5.27 6.15
C LYS A 71 -17.03 -3.92 5.79
N MET A 72 -16.17 -2.94 5.55
CA MET A 72 -16.60 -1.63 5.09
C MET A 72 -17.20 -1.66 3.69
N ILE A 73 -16.55 -2.31 2.73
CA ILE A 73 -17.06 -2.46 1.37
C ILE A 73 -18.43 -3.14 1.39
N LYS A 74 -18.64 -4.09 2.30
CA LYS A 74 -19.92 -4.78 2.45
C LYS A 74 -21.06 -3.79 2.71
N PHE A 75 -20.95 -2.91 3.70
CA PHE A 75 -22.05 -1.97 3.99
C PHE A 75 -22.10 -0.76 3.04
N LEU A 76 -20.99 -0.38 2.41
CA LEU A 76 -20.98 0.74 1.45
C LEU A 76 -21.55 0.36 0.08
N PHE A 77 -21.26 -0.86 -0.41
CA PHE A 77 -21.46 -1.19 -1.83
C PHE A 77 -22.16 -2.53 -2.09
N VAL A 78 -22.14 -3.48 -1.16
CA VAL A 78 -22.61 -4.85 -1.41
C VAL A 78 -24.00 -5.10 -0.82
N GLU A 79 -24.19 -4.77 0.45
CA GLU A 79 -25.48 -4.90 1.12
C GLU A 79 -26.50 -3.98 0.46
N LYS A 80 -27.75 -4.43 0.30
CA LYS A 80 -28.81 -3.67 -0.35
C LYS A 80 -29.90 -3.24 0.63
N ASP A 81 -30.02 -3.94 1.75
CA ASP A 81 -30.96 -3.65 2.81
C ASP A 81 -30.46 -2.48 3.67
N GLU A 82 -31.23 -1.40 3.73
CA GLU A 82 -30.82 -0.15 4.40
C GLU A 82 -30.69 -0.30 5.93
N ASP A 83 -31.55 -1.11 6.56
CA ASP A 83 -31.49 -1.35 8.00
C ASP A 83 -30.23 -2.16 8.35
N LYS A 84 -29.93 -3.19 7.57
CA LYS A 84 -28.69 -3.98 7.73
C LYS A 84 -27.43 -3.17 7.45
N LYS A 85 -27.45 -2.27 6.46
CA LYS A 85 -26.33 -1.34 6.22
C LYS A 85 -26.05 -0.48 7.44
N ALA A 86 -27.10 0.12 8.02
CA ALA A 86 -26.97 0.96 9.20
C ALA A 86 -26.42 0.17 10.40
N GLU A 87 -26.92 -1.06 10.62
CA GLU A 87 -26.43 -1.96 11.67
C GLU A 87 -24.95 -2.32 11.48
N LEU A 88 -24.56 -2.74 10.27
CA LEU A 88 -23.18 -3.09 9.94
C LEU A 88 -22.23 -1.90 10.08
N LYS A 89 -22.64 -0.73 9.58
CA LYS A 89 -21.85 0.49 9.72
C LYS A 89 -21.64 0.85 11.20
N LYS A 90 -22.71 0.80 12.00
CA LYS A 90 -22.64 1.11 13.43
C LYS A 90 -21.68 0.16 14.15
N LYS A 91 -21.87 -1.15 13.96
CA LYS A 91 -20.98 -2.17 14.53
C LYS A 91 -19.52 -1.97 14.11
N PHE A 92 -19.28 -1.65 12.84
CA PHE A 92 -17.94 -1.41 12.34
C PHE A 92 -17.29 -0.19 13.01
N VAL A 93 -17.99 0.94 13.06
CA VAL A 93 -17.45 2.20 13.59
C VAL A 93 -17.25 2.14 15.11
N GLU A 94 -18.20 1.55 15.85
CA GLU A 94 -18.18 1.56 17.33
C GLU A 94 -17.32 0.44 17.93
N GLU A 95 -17.16 -0.70 17.23
CA GLU A 95 -16.49 -1.88 17.79
C GLU A 95 -15.30 -2.38 16.95
N GLU A 96 -15.53 -2.69 15.68
CA GLU A 96 -14.54 -3.44 14.89
C GLU A 96 -13.33 -2.57 14.48
N ALA A 97 -13.58 -1.34 14.03
CA ALA A 97 -12.53 -0.43 13.63
C ALA A 97 -11.66 0.02 14.82
N PRO A 98 -12.20 0.49 15.97
CA PRO A 98 -11.37 0.82 17.13
C PRO A 98 -10.54 -0.37 17.62
N LYS A 99 -11.12 -1.58 17.63
CA LYS A 99 -10.40 -2.80 18.01
C LYS A 99 -9.26 -3.11 17.04
N GLY A 100 -9.51 -2.99 15.74
CA GLY A 100 -8.50 -3.27 14.72
C GLY A 100 -7.37 -2.23 14.70
N LEU A 101 -7.71 -0.95 14.84
CA LEU A 101 -6.72 0.11 14.98
C LEU A 101 -5.91 -0.04 16.28
N GLY A 102 -6.53 -0.45 17.39
CA GLY A 102 -5.81 -0.76 18.63
C GLY A 102 -4.82 -1.92 18.49
N PHE A 103 -5.16 -2.95 17.69
CA PHE A 103 -4.21 -4.01 17.34
C PHE A 103 -3.03 -3.46 16.54
N LEU A 104 -3.30 -2.65 15.52
CA LEU A 104 -2.27 -2.05 14.67
C LEU A 104 -1.36 -1.08 15.44
N GLU A 105 -1.90 -0.25 16.34
CA GLU A 105 -1.14 0.65 17.21
C GLU A 105 -0.15 -0.13 18.09
N LYS A 106 -0.62 -1.22 18.71
CA LYS A 106 0.24 -2.12 19.51
C LYS A 106 1.31 -2.79 18.64
N ARG A 107 0.94 -3.19 17.43
CA ARG A 107 1.85 -3.86 16.50
C ARG A 107 2.95 -2.93 15.99
N LEU A 108 2.60 -1.68 15.73
CA LEU A 108 3.52 -0.59 15.41
C LEU A 108 4.47 -0.32 16.57
N GLU A 109 3.97 -0.26 17.81
CA GLU A 109 4.80 -0.12 19.01
C GLU A 109 5.82 -1.24 19.16
N GLN A 110 5.40 -2.50 18.96
CA GLN A 110 6.28 -3.67 19.03
C GLN A 110 7.37 -3.67 17.95
N ALA A 111 7.13 -3.01 16.82
CA ALA A 111 8.09 -2.85 15.72
C ALA A 111 9.05 -1.66 15.91
N GLY A 112 8.96 -0.93 17.04
CA GLY A 112 9.79 0.24 17.34
C GLY A 112 9.08 1.59 17.12
N GLY A 113 7.81 1.58 16.70
CA GLY A 113 6.95 2.78 16.66
C GLY A 113 7.06 3.62 15.40
N GLU A 114 7.98 3.33 14.49
CA GLU A 114 8.18 4.13 13.26
C GLU A 114 7.48 3.55 12.03
N TYR A 115 7.57 2.24 11.81
CA TYR A 115 6.94 1.51 10.70
C TYR A 115 6.50 0.13 11.18
N PHE A 116 5.50 -0.48 10.54
CA PHE A 116 4.94 -1.77 10.98
C PHE A 116 5.94 -2.92 11.03
N THR A 117 7.00 -2.85 10.24
CA THR A 117 8.05 -3.88 10.13
C THR A 117 9.41 -3.38 10.62
N GLY A 118 9.48 -2.18 11.21
CA GLY A 118 10.72 -1.51 11.59
C GLY A 118 11.41 -0.75 10.45
N SER A 119 10.96 -0.92 9.19
CA SER A 119 11.34 -0.07 8.08
C SER A 119 10.15 0.16 7.13
N LEU A 120 10.23 1.17 6.26
CA LEU A 120 9.14 1.50 5.34
C LEU A 120 8.84 0.33 4.39
N THR A 121 7.60 -0.13 4.40
CA THR A 121 7.08 -1.19 3.55
C THR A 121 5.74 -0.83 2.91
N TYR A 122 5.23 -1.68 2.02
CA TYR A 122 3.91 -1.50 1.41
C TYR A 122 2.77 -1.60 2.45
N ALA A 123 3.01 -2.18 3.62
CA ALA A 123 2.07 -2.19 4.73
C ALA A 123 1.76 -0.76 5.24
N ASP A 124 2.77 0.09 5.37
CA ASP A 124 2.60 1.47 5.82
C ASP A 124 1.84 2.32 4.78
N ILE A 125 2.13 2.08 3.49
CA ILE A 125 1.42 2.72 2.38
C ILE A 125 -0.03 2.22 2.31
N GLY A 126 -0.25 0.92 2.52
CA GLY A 126 -1.57 0.31 2.60
C GLY A 126 -2.39 0.91 3.72
N PHE A 127 -1.79 1.11 4.89
CA PHE A 127 -2.42 1.79 6.02
C PHE A 127 -2.76 3.25 5.70
N TYR A 128 -1.82 4.03 5.15
CA TYR A 128 -2.09 5.40 4.71
C TYR A 128 -3.29 5.49 3.77
N ARG A 129 -3.35 4.59 2.77
CA ARG A 129 -4.46 4.52 1.82
C ARG A 129 -5.77 4.14 2.50
N PHE A 130 -5.75 3.22 3.47
CA PHE A 130 -6.92 2.84 4.25
C PHE A 130 -7.45 4.03 5.06
N VAL A 131 -6.61 4.70 5.85
CA VAL A 131 -7.03 5.85 6.67
C VAL A 131 -7.60 6.97 5.80
N LYS A 132 -6.92 7.32 4.71
CA LYS A 132 -7.40 8.35 3.79
C LYS A 132 -8.76 8.03 3.19
N PHE A 133 -9.03 6.76 2.87
CA PHE A 133 -10.34 6.34 2.36
C PHE A 133 -11.43 6.35 3.44
N THR A 134 -11.06 6.17 4.70
CA THR A 134 -11.99 5.94 5.82
C THR A 134 -12.18 7.14 6.74
N GLU A 135 -11.46 8.24 6.53
CA GLU A 135 -11.45 9.43 7.39
C GLU A 135 -12.86 9.96 7.72
N ASN A 136 -13.75 10.00 6.72
CA ASN A 136 -15.11 10.51 6.85
C ASN A 136 -16.07 9.49 7.51
N ILE A 137 -15.69 8.21 7.51
CA ILE A 137 -16.50 7.13 8.08
C ILE A 137 -16.16 6.91 9.55
N LEU A 138 -14.87 6.96 9.87
CA LEU A 138 -14.33 6.60 11.19
C LEU A 138 -14.11 7.79 12.12
N ASN A 139 -14.50 9.00 11.74
CA ASN A 139 -14.19 10.23 12.49
C ASN A 139 -12.67 10.37 12.72
N GLY A 140 -11.93 10.68 11.65
CA GLY A 140 -10.46 10.66 11.64
C GLY A 140 -9.79 11.42 12.79
N GLU A 141 -10.36 12.54 13.26
CA GLU A 141 -9.82 13.32 14.38
C GLU A 141 -9.88 12.55 15.71
N GLU A 142 -10.98 11.84 15.96
CA GLU A 142 -11.16 11.02 17.16
C GLU A 142 -10.20 9.83 17.13
N MET A 143 -10.09 9.15 15.99
CA MET A 143 -9.17 8.02 15.82
C MET A 143 -7.71 8.45 15.95
N ALA A 144 -7.34 9.62 15.43
CA ALA A 144 -5.99 10.16 15.59
C ALA A 144 -5.66 10.47 17.06
N THR A 145 -6.66 10.89 17.84
CA THR A 145 -6.50 11.13 19.29
C THR A 145 -6.36 9.82 20.07
N GLN A 146 -7.12 8.79 19.70
CA GLN A 146 -7.06 7.47 20.35
C GLN A 146 -5.80 6.68 19.99
N PHE A 147 -5.29 6.84 18.77
CA PHE A 147 -4.17 6.07 18.22
C PHE A 147 -3.06 7.00 17.69
N PRO A 148 -2.31 7.68 18.59
CA PRO A 148 -1.36 8.71 18.20
C PRO A 148 -0.16 8.20 17.40
N LYS A 149 0.30 6.94 17.57
CA LYS A 149 1.42 6.42 16.77
C LYS A 149 0.98 6.11 15.35
N LEU A 150 -0.23 5.57 15.18
CA LEU A 150 -0.84 5.39 13.87
C LEU A 150 -1.09 6.74 13.18
N ALA A 151 -1.53 7.76 13.91
CA ALA A 151 -1.62 9.13 13.36
C ALA A 151 -0.25 9.64 12.88
N ALA A 152 0.79 9.47 13.69
CA ALA A 152 2.16 9.82 13.30
C ALA A 152 2.67 9.01 12.10
N LEU A 153 2.29 7.73 11.98
CA LEU A 153 2.59 6.89 10.81
C LEU A 153 1.89 7.42 9.55
N TYR A 154 0.61 7.77 9.64
CA TYR A 154 -0.14 8.37 8.55
C TYR A 154 0.56 9.64 8.04
N ASP A 155 0.91 10.56 8.95
CA ASP A 155 1.59 11.81 8.60
C ASP A 155 2.96 11.57 7.98
N ARG A 156 3.72 10.60 8.51
CA ARG A 156 5.03 10.23 7.97
C ARG A 156 4.91 9.75 6.52
N VAL A 157 3.96 8.87 6.24
CA VAL A 157 3.74 8.33 4.89
C VAL A 157 3.19 9.42 3.95
N ALA A 158 2.26 10.25 4.42
CA ALA A 158 1.70 11.36 3.66
C ALA A 158 2.77 12.38 3.22
N ASN A 159 3.82 12.56 4.03
CA ASN A 159 4.93 13.47 3.76
C ASN A 159 6.08 12.84 2.95
N LEU A 160 6.01 11.57 2.55
CA LEU A 160 7.01 10.98 1.65
C LEU A 160 6.97 11.73 0.30
N PRO A 161 8.12 12.18 -0.27
CA PRO A 161 8.12 13.09 -1.41
C PRO A 161 7.28 12.62 -2.61
N ASN A 162 7.36 11.32 -2.94
CA ASN A 162 6.62 10.74 -4.05
C ASN A 162 5.12 10.56 -3.74
N ILE A 163 4.77 10.23 -2.48
CA ILE A 163 3.36 10.10 -2.05
C ILE A 163 2.69 11.47 -2.01
N LYS A 164 3.38 12.47 -1.43
CA LYS A 164 2.93 13.86 -1.39
C LYS A 164 2.70 14.41 -2.79
N LYS A 165 3.68 14.26 -3.68
CA LYS A 165 3.56 14.66 -5.09
C LYS A 165 2.37 13.98 -5.76
N TYR A 166 2.23 12.66 -5.62
CA TYR A 166 1.11 11.93 -6.20
C TYR A 166 -0.24 12.43 -5.68
N ALA A 167 -0.36 12.65 -4.36
CA ALA A 167 -1.59 13.14 -3.74
C ALA A 167 -1.97 14.57 -4.15
N GLU A 168 -0.98 15.42 -4.43
CA GLU A 168 -1.19 16.78 -4.96
C GLU A 168 -1.66 16.76 -6.41
N GLU A 169 -1.11 15.86 -7.23
CA GLU A 169 -1.46 15.69 -8.65
C GLU A 169 -2.81 14.99 -8.86
N HIS A 170 -3.24 14.14 -7.92
CA HIS A 170 -4.42 13.27 -8.03
C HIS A 170 -5.46 13.57 -6.94
N LYS A 171 -5.84 14.84 -6.77
CA LYS A 171 -6.92 15.22 -5.87
C LYS A 171 -8.25 14.60 -6.34
N SER A 172 -8.73 13.60 -5.60
CA SER A 172 -10.09 13.05 -5.69
C SER A 172 -11.06 13.87 -4.85
#